data_AF-A0A557SG55-F1
#
_entry.id   AF-A0A557SG55-F1
#
_cell.length_a   1.000
_cell.length_b   1.000
_cell.length_c   1.000
_cell.angle_alpha   90.00
_cell.angle_beta   90.00
_cell.angle_gamma   90.00
#
_symmetry.space_group_name_H-M   'P 1'
#
loop_
_entity.id
_entity.type
_entity.pdbx_description
1 polymer ?
#
loop_
_entity_poly.entity_id
_entity_poly.type
_entity_poly.pdbx_seq_one_letter_code
_entity_poly.pdbx_strand_id
1 'polypeptide(L)'
;MQATLTQHPDKLAANSVRSIDHFQGGTVHCLRGRLWITAEGHAQDIWLTPGMRLTLPDPGKVVIQADTDSTLSLIAPPQRRPLTVSLQHLWQRLQRPATGVIGPRCDGAC
;
A
#
# COMPACT_ATOMS: atom_id res chain seq x y z
N MET A 1 20.17 1.21 -12.90
CA MET A 1 19.01 1.76 -13.65
C MET A 1 18.14 2.54 -12.69
N GLN A 2 18.29 3.87 -12.63
CA GLN A 2 17.49 4.74 -11.76
C GLN A 2 16.22 5.13 -12.53
N ALA A 3 15.05 4.76 -12.00
CA ALA A 3 13.78 5.26 -12.51
C ALA A 3 13.62 6.70 -12.03
N THR A 4 13.97 7.67 -12.87
CA THR A 4 13.63 9.07 -12.64
C THR A 4 12.12 9.20 -12.84
N LEU A 5 11.35 9.05 -11.76
CA LEU A 5 9.92 9.31 -11.76
C LEU A 5 9.74 10.83 -11.79
N THR A 6 9.52 11.39 -12.97
CA THR A 6 9.16 12.80 -13.16
C THR A 6 7.75 13.01 -12.61
N GLN A 7 7.64 13.21 -11.30
CA GLN A 7 6.40 13.62 -10.65
C GLN A 7 6.06 15.02 -11.15
N HIS A 8 4.88 15.19 -11.75
CA HIS A 8 4.40 16.50 -12.17
C HIS A 8 3.57 17.10 -11.04
N PRO A 9 3.85 18.35 -10.63
CA PRO A 9 3.02 19.06 -9.68
C PRO A 9 1.63 19.33 -10.25
N ASP A 10 0.59 18.95 -9.49
CA ASP A 10 -0.80 19.26 -9.79
C ASP A 10 -1.27 20.42 -8.92
N LYS A 11 -2.03 21.35 -9.52
CA LYS A 11 -2.62 22.50 -8.82
C LYS A 11 -4.09 22.23 -8.49
N LEU A 12 -4.50 22.64 -7.29
CA LEU A 12 -5.89 22.65 -6.84
C LEU A 12 -6.21 24.05 -6.33
N ALA A 13 -7.31 24.63 -6.81
CA ALA A 13 -7.82 25.90 -6.29
C ALA A 13 -8.40 25.71 -4.88
N ALA A 14 -8.46 26.78 -4.09
CA ALA A 14 -9.12 26.75 -2.79
C ALA A 14 -10.54 26.20 -2.88
N ASN A 15 -10.91 25.36 -1.90
CA ASN A 15 -12.18 24.64 -1.81
C ASN A 15 -12.48 23.65 -2.97
N SER A 16 -11.52 23.41 -3.87
CA SER A 16 -11.69 22.40 -4.92
C SER A 16 -11.40 20.99 -4.40
N VAL A 17 -12.08 20.02 -5.00
CA VAL A 17 -11.97 18.61 -4.65
C VAL A 17 -11.49 17.82 -5.87
N ARG A 18 -10.55 16.90 -5.64
CA ARG A 18 -10.14 15.88 -6.62
C ARG A 18 -10.43 14.50 -6.05
N SER A 19 -11.20 13.72 -6.79
CA SER A 19 -11.40 12.29 -6.54
C SER A 19 -10.46 11.48 -7.42
N ILE A 20 -9.88 10.43 -6.86
CA ILE A 20 -9.14 9.40 -7.58
C ILE A 20 -9.79 8.07 -7.21
N ASP A 21 -10.59 7.51 -8.12
CA ASP A 21 -11.44 6.36 -7.79
C ASP A 21 -10.67 5.03 -7.73
N HIS A 22 -9.52 4.96 -8.42
CA HIS A 22 -8.70 3.74 -8.51
C HIS A 22 -7.23 4.04 -8.20
N PHE A 23 -6.95 4.63 -7.03
CA PHE A 23 -5.58 4.85 -6.59
C PHE A 23 -4.92 3.48 -6.35
N GLN A 24 -3.73 3.25 -6.91
CA GLN A 24 -3.01 1.95 -6.86
C GLN A 24 -2.04 1.86 -5.67
N GLY A 25 -2.31 2.62 -4.62
CA GLY A 25 -1.33 2.99 -3.61
C GLY A 25 -0.34 4.04 -4.13
N GLY A 26 0.46 4.62 -3.23
CA GLY A 26 1.42 5.67 -3.56
C GLY A 26 1.62 6.67 -2.43
N THR A 27 2.21 7.83 -2.74
CA THR A 27 2.39 8.91 -1.78
C THR A 27 1.80 10.21 -2.32
N VAL A 28 1.01 10.89 -1.49
CA VAL A 28 0.58 12.28 -1.71
C VAL A 28 1.54 13.19 -0.97
N HIS A 29 2.15 14.14 -1.66
CA HIS A 29 3.05 15.13 -1.07
C HIS A 29 2.48 16.53 -1.29
N CYS A 30 2.25 17.25 -0.20
CA CYS A 30 1.81 18.64 -0.26
C CYS A 30 3.03 19.53 -0.51
N LEU A 31 3.09 20.19 -1.67
CA LEU A 31 4.18 21.10 -2.02
C LEU A 31 3.89 22.53 -1.53
N ARG A 32 2.62 22.95 -1.61
CA ARG A 32 2.13 24.26 -1.16
C ARG A 32 0.65 24.17 -0.75
N GLY A 33 0.21 25.11 0.07
CA GLY A 33 -1.18 25.20 0.54
C GLY A 33 -1.48 24.22 1.67
N ARG A 34 -2.72 23.73 1.75
CA ARG A 34 -3.17 22.78 2.78
C ARG A 34 -4.23 21.85 2.21
N LEU A 35 -4.07 20.55 2.43
CA LEU A 35 -4.89 19.50 1.83
C LEU A 35 -5.57 18.66 2.92
N TRP A 36 -6.88 18.46 2.82
CA TRP A 36 -7.62 17.43 3.53
C TRP A 36 -7.64 16.17 2.68
N ILE A 37 -7.23 15.04 3.23
CA ILE A 37 -7.22 13.75 2.54
C ILE A 37 -8.13 12.77 3.28
N THR A 38 -9.06 12.20 2.53
CA THR A 38 -9.87 11.04 2.92
C THR A 38 -9.51 9.88 2.02
N ALA A 39 -9.16 8.74 2.59
CA ALA A 39 -8.79 7.54 1.85
C ALA A 39 -9.62 6.34 2.29
N GLU A 40 -10.13 5.58 1.34
CA GLU A 40 -10.82 4.33 1.58
C GLU A 40 -9.91 3.34 2.34
N GLY A 41 -10.46 2.63 3.32
CA GLY A 41 -9.70 1.69 4.15
C GLY A 41 -8.85 2.34 5.25
N HIS A 42 -8.78 3.68 5.29
CA HIS A 42 -8.10 4.41 6.37
C HIS A 42 -9.10 4.91 7.42
N ALA A 43 -8.78 4.72 8.70
CA ALA A 43 -9.70 5.03 9.80
C ALA A 43 -9.87 6.53 10.07
N GLN A 44 -8.97 7.37 9.56
CA GLN A 44 -8.94 8.80 9.85
C GLN A 44 -8.59 9.60 8.61
N ASP A 45 -9.21 10.76 8.51
CA ASP A 45 -8.83 11.80 7.58
C ASP A 45 -7.59 12.54 8.06
N ILE A 46 -6.80 13.04 7.12
CA ILE A 46 -5.49 13.62 7.41
C ILE A 46 -5.34 14.98 6.73
N TRP A 47 -4.93 15.98 7.51
CA TRP A 47 -4.44 17.25 7.00
C TRP A 47 -2.97 17.15 6.62
N LEU A 48 -2.64 17.54 5.38
CA LEU A 48 -1.26 17.78 4.95
C LEU A 48 -0.98 19.27 4.81
N THR A 49 0.14 19.70 5.39
CA THR A 49 0.73 21.03 5.21
C THR A 49 1.98 20.92 4.33
N PRO A 50 2.56 22.05 3.85
CA PRO A 50 3.67 22.01 2.90
C PRO A 50 4.87 21.22 3.44
N GLY A 51 5.39 20.31 2.62
CA GLY A 51 6.47 19.38 2.96
C GLY A 51 6.01 18.06 3.55
N MET A 52 4.76 17.95 4.03
CA MET A 52 4.22 16.69 4.55
C MET A 52 3.88 15.71 3.43
N ARG A 53 4.04 14.42 3.75
CA ARG A 53 3.78 13.29 2.86
C ARG A 53 2.86 12.29 3.55
N LEU A 54 1.89 11.77 2.81
CA LEU A 54 1.03 10.67 3.21
C LEU A 54 1.23 9.50 2.25
N THR A 55 1.71 8.38 2.76
CA THR A 55 1.79 7.13 2.01
C THR A 55 0.52 6.32 2.25
N LEU A 56 -0.17 5.98 1.17
CA LEU A 56 -1.35 5.12 1.16
C LEU A 56 -0.91 3.81 0.49
N PRO A 57 -0.70 2.72 1.24
CA PRO A 57 -0.11 1.50 0.71
C PRO A 57 -1.10 0.67 -0.11
N ASP A 58 -2.38 0.79 0.20
CA ASP A 58 -3.44 -0.05 -0.35
C ASP A 58 -4.17 0.65 -1.51
N PRO A 59 -4.68 -0.13 -2.48
CA PRO A 59 -5.51 0.42 -3.53
C PRO A 59 -6.89 0.83 -3.00
N GLY A 60 -7.48 1.86 -3.59
CA GLY A 60 -8.83 2.32 -3.22
C GLY A 60 -9.13 3.73 -3.70
N LYS A 61 -10.28 4.26 -3.26
CA LYS A 61 -10.65 5.65 -3.53
C LYS A 61 -9.90 6.62 -2.62
N VAL A 62 -9.40 7.71 -3.20
CA VAL A 62 -8.79 8.83 -2.46
C VAL A 62 -9.47 10.13 -2.87
N VAL A 63 -9.91 10.89 -1.88
CA VAL A 63 -10.48 12.23 -2.05
C VAL A 63 -9.52 13.24 -1.44
N ILE A 64 -9.13 14.24 -2.23
CA ILE A 64 -8.24 15.32 -1.82
C ILE A 64 -8.99 16.63 -1.98
N GLN A 65 -9.21 17.33 -0.87
CA GLN A 65 -9.78 18.68 -0.86
C GLN A 65 -8.68 19.69 -0.54
N ALA A 66 -8.63 20.77 -1.29
CA ALA A 66 -7.76 21.90 -1.01
C ALA A 66 -8.49 22.91 -0.12
N ASP A 67 -7.93 23.21 1.06
CA ASP A 67 -8.44 24.26 1.96
C ASP A 67 -8.10 25.66 1.41
N THR A 68 -6.87 25.79 0.90
CA THR A 68 -6.38 26.97 0.18
C THR A 68 -5.88 26.57 -1.20
N ASP A 69 -5.56 27.54 -2.07
CA ASP A 69 -4.80 27.24 -3.29
C ASP A 69 -3.57 26.39 -2.95
N SER A 70 -3.49 25.24 -3.59
CA SER A 70 -2.57 24.17 -3.20
C SER A 70 -1.86 23.59 -4.41
N THR A 71 -0.67 23.06 -4.17
CA THR A 71 0.09 22.28 -5.15
C THR A 71 0.49 20.98 -4.50
N LEU A 72 0.25 19.86 -5.17
CA LEU A 72 0.63 18.53 -4.70
C LEU A 72 1.41 17.77 -5.76
N SER A 73 2.12 16.73 -5.35
CA SER A 73 2.64 15.71 -6.25
C SER A 73 2.14 14.34 -5.83
N LEU A 74 1.72 13.54 -6.80
CA LEU A 74 1.40 12.12 -6.62
C LEU A 74 2.59 11.27 -7.03
N ILE A 75 3.00 10.40 -6.12
CA ILE A 75 4.15 9.52 -6.29
C ILE A 75 3.63 8.09 -6.41
N ALA A 76 3.76 7.50 -7.59
CA ALA A 76 3.44 6.09 -7.78
C ALA A 76 4.35 5.22 -6.90
N PRO A 77 3.83 4.11 -6.35
CA PRO A 77 4.65 3.18 -5.59
C PRO A 77 5.71 2.56 -6.51
N PRO A 78 6.89 2.20 -5.98
CA PRO A 78 7.86 1.47 -6.77
C PRO A 78 7.22 0.17 -7.26
N GLN A 79 7.26 -0.04 -8.58
CA GLN A 79 6.74 -1.25 -9.22
C GLN A 79 7.47 -2.46 -8.62
N ARG A 80 6.77 -3.25 -7.78
CA ARG A 80 7.30 -4.54 -7.32
C ARG A 80 7.33 -5.46 -8.52
N ARG A 81 8.52 -5.72 -9.07
CA ARG A 81 8.68 -6.81 -10.04
C ARG A 81 8.32 -8.10 -9.31
N PRO A 82 7.38 -8.92 -9.81
CA PRO A 82 7.14 -10.21 -9.22
C PRO A 82 8.47 -10.97 -9.26
N LEU A 83 8.97 -11.36 -8.08
CA LEU A 83 10.00 -12.39 -8.02
C LEU A 83 9.29 -13.66 -8.49
N THR A 84 9.40 -14.00 -9.76
CA THR A 84 9.14 -15.36 -10.23
C THR A 84 10.22 -16.25 -9.63
N VAL A 85 10.07 -16.57 -8.35
CA VAL A 85 10.67 -17.78 -7.82
C VAL A 85 9.88 -18.89 -8.48
N SER A 86 10.45 -19.49 -9.53
CA SER A 86 9.90 -20.70 -10.12
C SER A 86 9.83 -21.77 -9.03
N LEU A 87 8.64 -21.97 -8.47
CA LEU A 87 8.33 -23.04 -7.52
C LEU A 87 8.32 -24.43 -8.18
N GLN A 88 8.65 -24.52 -9.48
CA GLN A 88 8.68 -25.78 -10.24
C GLN A 88 9.68 -26.80 -9.66
N HIS A 89 10.72 -26.36 -8.94
CA HIS A 89 11.68 -27.27 -8.29
C HIS A 89 11.38 -27.58 -6.82
N LEU A 90 10.43 -26.88 -6.17
CA LEU A 90 10.15 -27.10 -4.75
C LEU A 90 9.20 -28.29 -4.49
N TRP A 91 8.57 -28.83 -5.54
CA TRP A 91 7.66 -29.98 -5.45
C TRP A 91 8.36 -31.35 -5.40
N GLN A 92 9.68 -31.44 -5.64
CA GLN A 92 10.39 -32.74 -5.58
C GLN A 92 10.81 -33.17 -4.16
N ARG A 93 10.55 -32.36 -3.13
CA ARG A 93 11.03 -32.63 -1.75
C ARG A 93 9.97 -33.05 -0.74
N LEU A 94 8.68 -33.06 -1.10
CA LEU A 94 7.60 -33.37 -0.15
C LEU A 94 6.94 -34.74 -0.35
N GLN A 95 7.46 -35.62 -1.21
CA GLN A 95 6.95 -36.99 -1.37
C GLN A 95 7.56 -37.98 -0.37
N ARG A 96 7.68 -37.61 0.91
CA ARG A 96 7.91 -38.60 1.97
C ARG A 96 6.56 -38.91 2.62
N PRO A 97 6.00 -40.12 2.45
CA PRO A 97 4.87 -40.53 3.26
C PRO A 97 5.31 -40.58 4.73
N ALA A 98 4.63 -39.82 5.59
CA ALA A 98 4.70 -40.02 7.02
C ALA A 98 3.90 -41.28 7.35
N THR A 99 4.57 -42.44 7.36
CA THR A 99 4.00 -43.68 7.88
C THR A 99 3.80 -43.49 9.38
N GLY A 100 2.55 -43.33 9.79
CA GLY A 100 2.16 -43.20 11.19
C GLY A 100 2.40 -44.47 11.99
N VAL A 101 2.72 -44.29 13.27
CA VAL A 101 2.42 -45.25 14.33
C VAL A 101 1.94 -44.44 15.54
N ILE A 102 0.65 -44.53 15.83
CA ILE A 102 0.06 -44.11 17.10
C ILE A 102 0.15 -45.34 18.02
N GLY A 103 0.99 -45.28 19.04
CA GLY A 103 1.03 -46.29 20.11
C GLY A 103 -0.02 -45.96 21.20
N PRO A 104 -0.72 -46.96 21.75
CA PRO A 104 -1.73 -46.70 22.78
C PRO A 104 -1.10 -46.38 24.14
N ARG A 105 -1.89 -45.60 24.87
CA ARG A 105 -1.75 -45.11 26.24
C ARG A 105 -1.89 -46.28 27.23
N CYS A 106 -0.98 -46.39 28.21
CA CYS A 106 -1.13 -47.33 29.32
C CYS A 106 -1.49 -46.55 30.60
N ASP A 107 -2.71 -46.79 31.09
CA ASP A 107 -3.14 -46.51 32.45
C ASP A 107 -2.82 -47.75 33.32
N GLY A 108 -2.26 -47.58 34.52
CA GLY A 108 -2.37 -48.57 35.62
C GLY A 108 -1.09 -49.13 36.25
N ALA A 109 -0.87 -48.71 37.51
CA ALA A 109 -0.38 -49.41 38.73
C ALA A 109 0.90 -50.26 38.73
N CYS A 110 1.84 -49.87 39.61
CA CYS A 110 2.39 -50.67 40.73
C CYS A 110 2.75 -49.72 41.88
#